data_AF-A0A8X7C7X4-F1
#
_entry.id   AF-A0A8X7C7X4-F1
#
_cell.length_a   1.000
_cell.length_b   1.000
_cell.length_c   1.000
_cell.angle_alpha   90.00
_cell.angle_beta   90.00
_cell.angle_gamma   90.00
#
_symmetry.space_group_name_H-M   'P 1'
#
loop_
_entity.id
_entity.type
_entity.pdbx_description
1 polymer ?
#
loop_
_entity_poly.entity_id
_entity_poly.type
_entity_poly.pdbx_seq_one_letter_code
_entity_poly.pdbx_strand_id
1 'polypeptide(L)'
;MSFYITLISDSSKHFFPGNKTSHFTTQLPTPITLNDEWEMGLVDFIYPHTWYNIREDNNLFGFDLGDGKSIARRIPQGYYESIPDILDGMCI
;
A
#
# COMPACT_ATOMS: atom_id res chain seq x y z
N MET A 1 -13.54 -16.42 21.90
CA MET A 1 -14.35 -15.44 21.13
C MET A 1 -13.42 -14.73 20.18
N SER A 2 -13.83 -14.55 18.92
CA SER A 2 -13.11 -13.73 17.94
C SER A 2 -13.92 -12.46 17.67
N PHE A 3 -13.24 -11.35 17.37
CA PHE A 3 -13.87 -10.09 17.02
C PHE A 3 -13.01 -9.34 16.01
N TYR A 4 -13.59 -8.33 15.37
CA TYR A 4 -12.91 -7.49 14.40
C TYR A 4 -12.69 -6.10 14.97
N ILE A 5 -11.54 -5.51 14.64
CA ILE A 5 -11.25 -4.10 14.90
C ILE A 5 -10.98 -3.43 13.56
N THR A 6 -11.63 -2.30 13.32
CA THR A 6 -11.29 -1.42 12.19
C THR A 6 -10.47 -0.25 12.69
N LEU A 7 -9.27 -0.07 12.13
CA LEU A 7 -8.33 0.98 12.50
C LEU A 7 -8.23 2.01 11.38
N ILE A 8 -8.78 3.21 11.61
CA ILE A 8 -8.81 4.27 10.62
C ILE A 8 -7.70 5.28 10.92
N SER A 9 -6.94 5.67 9.89
CA SER A 9 -5.74 6.51 10.06
C SER A 9 -6.00 7.93 10.57
N ASP A 10 -7.19 8.47 10.36
CA ASP A 10 -7.54 9.86 10.72
C ASP A 10 -8.47 9.99 11.93
N SER A 11 -8.95 8.88 12.52
CA SER A 11 -9.97 8.88 13.58
C SER A 11 -9.48 9.45 14.91
N SER A 12 -8.17 9.54 15.13
CA SER A 12 -7.58 9.90 16.42
C SER A 12 -6.59 11.06 16.36
N LYS A 13 -6.69 11.91 15.33
CA LYS A 13 -5.84 13.11 15.18
C LYS A 13 -5.91 14.07 16.37
N HIS A 14 -7.04 14.13 17.06
CA HIS A 14 -7.18 14.94 18.27
C HIS A 14 -6.25 14.46 19.41
N PHE A 15 -6.11 13.14 19.58
CA PHE A 15 -5.29 12.53 20.64
C PHE A 15 -3.84 12.33 20.19
N PHE A 16 -3.63 12.10 18.90
CA PHE A 16 -2.33 11.89 18.28
C PHE A 16 -2.17 12.85 17.09
N PRO A 17 -1.83 14.12 17.34
CA PRO A 17 -1.71 15.15 16.28
C PRO A 17 -0.66 14.82 15.21
N GLY A 18 0.33 13.98 15.54
CA GLY A 18 1.38 13.53 14.62
C GLY A 18 0.99 12.38 13.68
N ASN A 19 -0.24 11.86 13.76
CA ASN A 19 -0.69 10.77 12.90
C ASN A 19 -0.61 11.15 11.42
N LYS A 20 -0.02 10.25 10.63
CA LYS A 20 0.03 10.30 9.17
C LYS A 20 -0.76 9.13 8.60
N THR A 21 -1.20 9.23 7.35
CA THR A 21 -1.92 8.14 6.67
C THR A 21 -1.16 6.81 6.69
N SER A 22 0.17 6.85 6.58
CA SER A 22 1.05 5.67 6.59
C SER A 22 1.59 5.29 7.97
N HIS A 23 1.34 6.08 9.00
CA HIS A 23 1.87 5.89 10.35
C HIS A 23 0.97 6.56 11.38
N PHE A 24 0.12 5.77 12.04
CA PHE A 24 -0.89 6.29 12.94
C PHE A 24 -1.12 5.36 14.13
N THR A 25 -1.62 5.95 15.20
CA THR A 25 -2.18 5.24 16.35
C THR A 25 -3.66 5.58 16.47
N THR A 26 -4.51 4.57 16.64
CA THR A 26 -5.96 4.74 16.83
C THR A 26 -6.31 4.57 18.30
N GLN A 27 -7.05 5.53 18.86
CA GLN A 27 -7.69 5.38 20.16
C GLN A 27 -8.98 4.56 19.98
N LEU A 28 -9.06 3.43 20.68
CA LEU A 28 -10.26 2.61 20.68
C LEU A 28 -11.34 3.22 21.59
N PRO A 29 -12.63 3.16 21.22
CA PRO A 29 -13.72 3.71 22.03
C PRO A 29 -13.87 3.02 23.38
N THR A 30 -13.55 1.73 23.43
CA THR A 30 -13.56 0.92 24.64
C THR A 30 -12.26 0.14 24.75
N PRO A 31 -11.67 0.02 25.96
CA PRO A 31 -10.52 -0.85 26.19
C PRO A 31 -10.88 -2.30 25.87
N ILE A 32 -10.00 -2.99 25.16
CA ILE A 32 -10.15 -4.40 24.85
C ILE A 32 -9.23 -5.18 25.79
N THR A 33 -9.81 -6.11 26.54
CA THR A 33 -9.05 -7.03 27.39
C THR A 33 -8.72 -8.28 26.59
N LEU A 34 -7.44 -8.47 26.30
CA LEU A 34 -6.91 -9.70 25.71
C LEU A 34 -6.42 -10.59 26.85
N ASN A 35 -7.14 -11.67 27.14
CA ASN A 35 -6.76 -12.65 28.15
C ASN A 35 -5.87 -13.73 27.53
N ASP A 36 -4.93 -14.26 28.32
CA ASP A 36 -4.00 -15.33 27.92
C ASP A 36 -3.24 -15.01 26.61
N GLU A 37 -2.97 -16.04 25.80
CA GLU A 37 -2.36 -15.91 24.48
C GLU A 37 -3.42 -15.55 23.44
N TRP A 38 -3.09 -14.59 22.59
CA TRP A 38 -3.96 -14.12 21.52
C TRP A 38 -3.23 -14.12 20.18
N GLU A 39 -4.01 -14.29 19.12
CA GLU A 39 -3.54 -14.19 17.74
C GLU A 39 -4.33 -13.09 17.04
N MET A 40 -3.66 -12.32 16.18
CA MET A 40 -4.29 -11.34 15.31
C MET A 40 -3.95 -11.63 13.86
N GLY A 41 -4.98 -11.63 13.01
CA GLY A 41 -4.86 -11.75 11.56
C GLY A 41 -5.34 -10.48 10.87
N LEU A 42 -4.63 -10.07 9.82
CA LEU A 42 -5.11 -9.02 8.92
C LEU A 42 -6.22 -9.59 8.02
N VAL A 43 -7.37 -8.94 8.01
CA VAL A 43 -8.55 -9.39 7.26
C VAL A 43 -8.74 -8.56 6.00
N ASP A 44 -8.65 -7.23 6.14
CA ASP A 44 -8.78 -6.28 5.05
C ASP A 44 -7.86 -5.08 5.31
N PHE A 45 -7.34 -4.49 4.23
CA PHE A 45 -6.46 -3.33 4.27
C PHE A 45 -6.71 -2.42 3.05
N ILE A 46 -7.25 -1.24 3.33
CA ILE A 46 -7.51 -0.22 2.31
C ILE A 46 -6.36 0.80 2.36
N TYR A 47 -5.65 0.94 1.25
CA TYR A 47 -4.65 1.98 1.06
C TYR A 47 -5.04 2.90 -0.10
N PRO A 48 -4.64 4.19 -0.06
CA PRO A 48 -4.93 5.11 -1.16
C PRO A 48 -4.21 4.72 -2.46
N HIS A 49 -4.88 4.84 -3.60
CA HIS A 49 -4.26 4.71 -4.95
C HIS A 49 -3.18 5.74 -5.26
N THR A 50 -2.91 6.70 -4.36
CA THR A 50 -1.77 7.61 -4.45
C THR A 50 -0.45 6.94 -4.07
N TRP A 51 -0.47 5.71 -3.54
CA TRP A 51 0.73 4.88 -3.40
C TRP A 51 1.09 4.24 -4.73
N TYR A 52 1.94 4.93 -5.48
CA TYR A 52 2.46 4.42 -6.74
C TYR A 52 3.24 3.12 -6.53
N ASN A 53 2.91 2.11 -7.32
CA ASN A 53 3.69 0.87 -7.42
C ASN A 53 4.96 1.07 -8.25
N ILE A 54 4.96 2.04 -9.17
CA ILE A 54 6.15 2.53 -9.87
C ILE A 54 6.46 3.95 -9.40
N ARG A 55 7.62 4.13 -8.79
CA ARG A 55 8.14 5.37 -8.23
C ARG A 55 9.39 5.80 -8.98
N GLU A 56 9.75 7.06 -8.86
CA GLU A 56 10.92 7.62 -9.53
C GLU A 56 12.24 6.86 -9.21
N ASP A 57 12.37 6.33 -8.00
CA ASP A 57 13.53 5.58 -7.53
C ASP A 57 13.55 4.10 -7.98
N ASN A 58 12.43 3.56 -8.47
CA ASN A 58 12.32 2.15 -8.87
C ASN A 58 11.68 1.95 -10.26
N ASN A 59 11.81 2.91 -11.17
CA ASN A 59 11.11 2.89 -12.45
C ASN A 59 11.87 2.32 -13.67
N LEU A 60 13.05 1.74 -13.49
CA LEU A 60 13.80 1.13 -14.60
C LEU A 60 13.42 -0.34 -14.75
N PHE A 61 12.71 -0.66 -15.83
CA PHE A 61 12.27 -2.03 -16.12
C PHE A 61 13.00 -2.57 -17.36
N GLY A 62 13.55 -3.78 -17.22
CA GLY A 62 14.16 -4.54 -18.30
C GLY A 62 13.14 -5.50 -18.91
N PHE A 63 13.07 -5.53 -20.24
CA PHE A 63 12.24 -6.44 -21.02
C PHE A 63 13.14 -7.29 -21.90
N ASP A 64 12.89 -8.60 -21.89
CA ASP A 64 13.42 -9.54 -22.87
C ASP A 64 12.27 -9.96 -23.77
N LEU A 65 12.39 -9.65 -25.06
CA LEU A 65 11.41 -9.98 -26.09
C LEU A 65 11.70 -11.31 -26.78
N GLY A 66 12.70 -12.07 -26.29
CA GLY A 66 13.08 -13.37 -26.84
C GLY A 66 13.99 -13.29 -28.07
N ASP A 67 14.46 -12.10 -28.45
CA ASP A 67 15.41 -11.86 -29.55
C ASP A 67 16.88 -11.82 -29.09
N GLY A 68 17.12 -12.11 -27.80
CA GLY A 68 18.43 -12.06 -27.18
C GLY A 68 18.92 -10.64 -26.85
N LYS A 69 18.06 -9.63 -27.01
CA LYS A 69 18.35 -8.24 -26.63
C LYS A 69 17.42 -7.79 -25.51
N SER A 70 18.00 -7.56 -24.34
CA SER A 70 17.29 -6.89 -23.25
C SER A 70 17.19 -5.40 -23.53
N ILE A 71 15.98 -4.86 -23.58
CA ILE A 71 15.75 -3.41 -23.61
C ILE A 71 15.36 -2.94 -22.21
N ALA A 72 15.91 -1.81 -21.76
CA ALA A 72 15.50 -1.19 -20.51
C ALA A 72 14.79 0.13 -20.80
N ARG A 73 13.64 0.37 -20.18
CA ARG A 73 12.95 1.66 -20.24
C ARG A 73 12.57 2.15 -18.86
N ARG A 74 12.57 3.48 -18.71
CA ARG A 74 11.98 4.14 -17.56
C ARG A 74 10.49 4.29 -17.79
N ILE A 75 9.71 3.82 -16.82
CA ILE A 75 8.26 3.93 -16.82
C ILE A 75 7.89 5.18 -16.01
N PRO A 76 6.90 5.99 -16.42
CA PRO A 76 6.43 7.10 -15.60
C PRO A 76 6.02 6.62 -14.21
N GLN A 77 6.23 7.45 -13.18
CA GLN A 77 5.72 7.13 -11.86
C GLN A 77 4.19 7.10 -11.88
N GLY A 78 3.59 6.13 -11.21
CA GLY A 78 2.15 5.94 -11.23
C GLY A 78 1.69 4.67 -10.56
N TYR A 79 0.37 4.51 -10.53
CA TYR A 79 -0.28 3.27 -10.14
C TYR A 79 -0.80 2.58 -11.39
N TYR A 80 -0.37 1.34 -11.60
CA TYR A 80 -0.75 0.50 -12.74
C TYR A 80 -1.36 -0.80 -12.22
N GLU A 81 -2.59 -1.14 -12.61
CA GLU A 81 -3.29 -2.34 -12.13
C GLU A 81 -2.80 -3.61 -12.82
N SER A 82 -2.37 -3.49 -14.07
CA SER A 82 -2.02 -4.61 -14.93
C SER A 82 -0.81 -4.30 -15.84
N ILE A 83 -0.21 -5.35 -16.42
CA ILE A 83 0.86 -5.19 -17.42
C ILE A 83 0.42 -4.36 -18.63
N PRO A 84 -0.79 -4.55 -19.20
CA PRO A 84 -1.32 -3.65 -20.23
C PRO A 84 -1.30 -2.16 -19.83
N ASP A 85 -1.71 -1.82 -18.60
CA ASP A 85 -1.69 -0.42 -18.16
C ASP A 85 -0.27 0.16 -18.13
N ILE A 86 0.71 -0.68 -17.74
CA ILE A 86 2.12 -0.32 -17.79
C ILE A 86 2.56 -0.04 -19.23
N LEU A 87 2.16 -0.89 -20.19
CA LEU A 87 2.48 -0.71 -21.60
C LEU A 87 1.84 0.55 -22.18
N ASP A 88 0.58 0.85 -21.85
CA ASP A 88 -0.11 2.08 -22.23
C ASP A 88 0.63 3.31 -21.71
N GLY A 89 1.11 3.27 -20.45
CA GLY A 89 1.94 4.32 -19.87
C GLY A 89 3.32 4.49 -20.50
N MET A 90 3.83 3.49 -21.23
CA MET A 90 5.11 3.54 -21.94
C MET A 90 5.01 4.13 -23.36
N CYS A 91 3.81 4.16 -23.96
CA CYS A 91 3.57 4.54 -25.35
C CYS A 91 3.41 6.06 -25.62
N ILE A 92 3.84 6.91 -24.67
CA ILE A 92 3.80 8.38 -24.80
C ILE A 92 4.98 8.90 -25.62
#